data_AF-A0A967WLC0-F1
#
_entry.id   AF-A0A967WLC0-F1
#
_cell.length_a   1.000
_cell.length_b   1.000
_cell.length_c   1.000
_cell.angle_alpha   90.00
_cell.angle_beta   90.00
_cell.angle_gamma   90.00
#
_symmetry.space_group_name_H-M   'P 1'
#
loop_
_entity.id
_entity.type
_entity.pdbx_description
1 polymer ?
#
loop_
_entity_poly.entity_id
_entity_poly.type
_entity_poly.pdbx_seq_one_letter_code
_entity_poly.pdbx_strand_id
1 'polypeptide(L)' 'LLFEETRRNSRELALLNRVIAASAASQDVKSILEVACRELAMAFNVPQTTAAIFDERKAKLVLVAEHLNQGG' A
#
# COMPACT_ATOMS: atom_id res chain seq x y z
N LEU A 1 14.49 21.13 -13.73
CA LEU A 1 13.77 21.17 -12.43
C LEU A 1 12.26 21.03 -12.64
N LEU A 2 11.61 21.92 -13.40
CA LEU A 2 10.16 21.87 -13.70
C LEU A 2 9.65 20.53 -14.30
N PHE A 3 10.42 19.91 -15.20
CA PHE A 3 10.09 18.61 -15.79
C PHE A 3 10.09 17.46 -14.78
N GLU A 4 10.95 17.52 -13.76
CA GLU A 4 11.02 16.48 -12.72
C GLU A 4 9.88 16.62 -11.71
N GLU A 5 9.53 17.85 -11.32
CA GLU A 5 8.37 18.11 -10.44
C GLU A 5 7.05 17.69 -11.10
N THR A 6 6.89 17.95 -12.40
CA THR A 6 5.70 17.53 -13.16
C THR A 6 5.58 16.01 -13.25
N ARG A 7 6.71 15.31 -13.44
CA ARG A 7 6.78 13.84 -13.47
C ARG A 7 6.53 13.23 -12.09
N ARG A 8 7.01 13.88 -11.03
CA ARG A 8 6.80 13.47 -9.63
C ARG A 8 5.33 13.56 -9.24
N ASN A 9 4.68 14.70 -9.53
CA ASN A 9 3.24 14.87 -9.32
C ASN A 9 2.41 13.88 -10.14
N SER A 10 2.82 13.57 -11.38
CA SER A 10 2.12 12.59 -12.20
C SER A 10 2.21 11.16 -11.63
N ARG A 11 3.37 10.77 -11.09
CA ARG A 11 3.52 9.46 -10.41
C ARG A 11 2.72 9.38 -9.12
N GLU A 12 2.69 10.47 -8.36
CA GLU A 12 1.94 10.56 -7.11
C GLU A 12 0.42 10.50 -7.35
N LEU A 13 -0.08 11.21 -8.37
CA LEU A 13 -1.46 11.13 -8.84
C LEU A 13 -1.82 9.72 -9.37
N ALA A 14 -0.91 9.06 -10.08
CA ALA A 14 -1.13 7.70 -10.58
C ALA A 14 -1.22 6.68 -9.43
N LEU A 15 -0.41 6.83 -8.38
CA LEU A 15 -0.48 6.04 -7.15
C LEU A 15 -1.83 6.25 -6.44
N LEU A 16 -2.23 7.50 -6.24
CA LEU A 16 -3.51 7.84 -5.61
C LEU A 16 -4.69 7.27 -6.40
N ASN A 17 -4.71 7.42 -7.72
CA ASN A 17 -5.76 6.87 -8.57
C ASN A 17 -5.84 5.34 -8.48
N ARG A 18 -4.70 4.63 -8.43
CA ARG A 18 -4.68 3.18 -8.23
C ARG A 18 -5.25 2.77 -6.88
N VAL A 19 -4.91 3.49 -5.81
CA VAL A 19 -5.44 3.24 -4.46
C VAL A 19 -6.95 3.47 -4.43
N ILE A 20 -7.45 4.58 -4.99
CA ILE A 20 -8.88 4.89 -5.05
C ILE A 20 -9.64 3.82 -5.85
N ALA A 21 -9.12 3.43 -7.02
CA ALA A 21 -9.74 2.39 -7.84
C ALA A 21 -9.77 1.04 -7.12
N ALA A 22 -8.69 0.67 -6.42
CA ALA A 22 -8.65 -0.54 -5.60
C ALA A 22 -9.68 -0.48 -4.47
N SER A 23 -9.77 0.63 -3.75
CA SER A 23 -10.75 0.86 -2.68
C SER A 23 -12.20 0.87 -3.18
N ALA A 24 -12.45 1.37 -4.38
CA ALA A 24 -13.78 1.39 -4.98
C ALA A 24 -14.19 0.01 -5.53
N ALA A 25 -13.22 -0.82 -5.96
CA ALA A 25 -13.46 -2.14 -6.52
C ALA A 25 -13.49 -3.26 -5.47
N SER A 26 -12.95 -3.04 -4.27
CA SER A 26 -12.87 -4.04 -3.22
C SER A 26 -13.83 -3.73 -2.06
N GLN A 27 -14.71 -4.69 -1.77
CA GLN A 27 -15.61 -4.65 -0.62
C GLN A 27 -14.93 -5.17 0.66
N ASP A 28 -13.64 -5.49 0.57
CA ASP A 28 -12.82 -6.09 1.62
C ASP A 28 -11.57 -5.25 1.87
N VAL A 29 -11.48 -4.68 3.09
CA VAL A 29 -10.35 -3.88 3.59
C VAL A 29 -9.03 -4.62 3.44
N LYS A 30 -9.05 -5.96 3.50
CA LYS A 30 -7.87 -6.78 3.30
C LYS A 30 -7.24 -6.56 1.93
N SER A 31 -8.04 -6.60 0.86
CA SER A 31 -7.54 -6.44 -0.51
C SER A 31 -6.93 -5.05 -0.75
N ILE A 32 -7.51 -4.01 -0.14
CA ILE A 32 -6.95 -2.64 -0.19
C ILE A 32 -5.56 -2.62 0.45
N LEU A 33 -5.42 -3.22 1.63
CA LEU A 33 -4.16 -3.22 2.38
C LEU A 33 -3.09 -4.09 1.72
N GLU A 34 -3.47 -5.19 1.04
CA GLU A 34 -2.55 -5.99 0.22
C GLU A 34 -1.97 -5.17 -0.95
N VAL A 35 -2.81 -4.39 -1.62
CA VAL A 35 -2.36 -3.47 -2.67
C VAL A 35 -1.44 -2.40 -2.08
N ALA A 36 -1.84 -1.77 -0.98
CA ALA A 36 -1.05 -0.73 -0.32
C ALA A 36 0.34 -1.25 0.11
N CYS A 37 0.42 -2.39 0.79
CA CYS A 37 1.70 -3.00 1.19
C CYS A 37 2.62 -3.20 -0.02
N ARG A 38 2.12 -3.82 -1.08
CA ARG A 38 2.93 -4.04 -2.30
C ARG A 38 3.45 -2.74 -2.91
N GLU A 39 2.58 -1.75 -3.10
CA GLU A 39 2.98 -0.48 -3.73
C GLU A 39 3.96 0.30 -2.84
N LEU A 40 3.78 0.26 -1.51
CA LEU A 40 4.71 0.87 -0.55
C LEU A 40 6.08 0.18 -0.56
N ALA A 41 6.12 -1.16 -0.57
CA ALA A 41 7.38 -1.89 -0.63
C ALA A 41 8.19 -1.53 -1.88
N MET A 42 7.52 -1.42 -3.04
CA MET A 42 8.15 -1.02 -4.29
C MET A 42 8.58 0.46 -4.28
N ALA A 43 7.74 1.36 -3.78
CA ALA A 43 8.02 2.80 -3.77
C ALA A 43 9.17 3.18 -2.83
N PHE A 44 9.26 2.52 -1.68
CA PHE A 44 10.30 2.78 -0.68
C PHE A 44 11.50 1.83 -0.77
N ASN A 45 11.46 0.86 -1.70
CA ASN A 45 12.48 -0.17 -1.87
C ASN A 45 12.85 -0.86 -0.55
N VAL A 46 11.83 -1.19 0.25
CA VAL A 46 12.01 -1.90 1.53
C VAL A 46 11.75 -3.39 1.34
N PRO A 47 12.44 -4.26 2.10
CA PRO A 47 12.30 -5.70 1.96
C PRO A 47 10.94 -6.21 2.41
N GLN A 48 10.25 -5.47 3.28
CA GLN A 48 8.97 -5.89 3.83
C GLN A 48 8.09 -4.70 4.17
N THR A 49 6.79 -4.86 3.95
CA THR A 49 5.74 -3.99 4.47
C THR A 49 4.58 -4.81 5.00
N THR A 50 3.93 -4.30 6.04
CA THR A 50 3.02 -5.07 6.87
C THR A 50 1.90 -4.15 7.33
N ALA A 51 0.64 -4.59 7.17
CA ALA A 51 -0.53 -3.88 7.67
C ALA A 51 -1.28 -4.77 8.67
N ALA A 52 -1.56 -4.20 9.84
CA ALA A 52 -2.28 -4.89 10.91
C ALA A 52 -3.45 -4.03 11.40
N ILE A 53 -4.54 -4.70 11.75
CA ILE A 53 -5.72 -4.09 12.38
C ILE A 53 -5.76 -4.53 13.83
N PHE A 54 -5.99 -3.59 14.74
CA PHE A 54 -6.19 -3.91 16.14
C PHE A 54 -7.61 -4.46 16.36
N ASP A 55 -7.71 -5.69 16.84
CA ASP A 55 -8.95 -6.31 17.30
C ASP A 55 -9.14 -5.98 18.79
N GLU A 56 -9.96 -4.97 19.08
CA GLU A 56 -10.25 -4.51 20.44
C GLU A 56 -10.88 -5.60 21.31
N ARG A 57 -11.65 -6.52 20.72
CA ARG A 57 -12.33 -7.59 21.47
C ARG A 57 -11.34 -8.62 21.99
N LYS A 58 -10.27 -8.85 21.24
CA LYS A 58 -9.21 -9.81 21.58
C LYS A 58 -7.96 -9.14 22.15
N ALA A 59 -7.93 -7.81 22.18
CA ALA A 59 -6.77 -6.97 22.53
C ALA A 59 -5.49 -7.40 21.78
N LYS A 60 -5.61 -7.64 20.47
CA LYS A 60 -4.51 -8.17 19.63
C LYS A 60 -4.41 -7.44 18.30
N LEU A 61 -3.20 -7.27 17.81
CA LEU A 61 -2.94 -6.90 16.42
C LEU A 61 -3.11 -8.12 15.52
N VAL A 62 -4.02 -8.03 14.56
CA VAL A 62 -4.24 -9.04 13.54
C VAL A 62 -3.54 -8.58 12.27
N LEU A 63 -2.60 -9.37 11.80
CA LEU A 63 -1.96 -9.13 10.52
C LEU A 63 -2.97 -9.38 9.40
N VAL A 64 -3.23 -8.36 8.58
CA VAL A 64 -4.22 -8.43 7.51
C VAL A 64 -3.60 -8.42 6.13
N ALA A 65 -2.43 -7.80 5.98
CA ALA A 65 -1.66 -7.85 4.75
C ALA A 65 -0.16 -7.79 5.03
N GLU A 66 0.62 -8.46 4.19
CA GLU A 66 2.07 -8.45 4.23
C GLU A 66 2.58 -8.56 2.80
N HIS A 67 3.63 -7.81 2.49
CA HIS A 67 4.39 -7.95 1.26
C HIS A 67 5.87 -8.08 1.57
N LEU A 68 6.46 -9.20 1.15
CA LEU A 68 7.89 -9.48 1.23
C LEU A 68 8.48 -9.36 -0.18
N ASN A 69 9.44 -8.48 -0.35
CA ASN A 69 10.17 -8.34 -1.60
C ASN A 69 11.24 -9.45 -1.64
N GLN A 70 11.06 -10.48 -2.47
CA GLN A 70 11.95 -11.67 -2.53
C GLN A 70 13.29 -11.41 -3.23
N GLY A 71 13.87 -10.22 -3.05
CA GLY A 71 15.16 -9.82 -3.60
C GLY A 71 16.01 -9.15 -2.53
N GLY A 72 16.66 -9.96 -1.69
CA GLY A 72 17.81 -9.59 -0.88
C GLY A 72 19.09 -10.12 -1.52
#